data_AF-A0A838JDJ3-F1
#
_entry.id   AF-A0A838JDJ3-F1
#
_cell.length_a   1.000
_cell.length_b   1.000
_cell.length_c   1.000
_cell.angle_alpha   90.00
_cell.angle_beta   90.00
_cell.angle_gamma   90.00
#
_symmetry.space_group_name_H-M   'P 1'
#
loop_
_entity.id
_entity.type
_entity.pdbx_description
1 polymer ?
#
loop_
_entity_poly.entity_id
_entity_poly.type
_entity_poly.pdbx_seq_one_letter_code
_entity_poly.pdbx_strand_id
1 'polypeptide(L)'
;MLEAIRHIERHPATDTKRGRPPRWKREDLHQVASHLRALLQRETAGRVSIISFASQYLRLLSLPSDVLAALEKNDINLMEAHELARLTAERLSCEPGEAKRVRAELLRSHTSLAGSQNTMRTRVKELLGEVVEVTTEGMTAVVQKVDELLEIDPSDKRHLFYEEMKRLFFAMREIQPDD
;
A
#
# COMPACT_ATOMS: atom_id res chain seq x y z
N MET A 1 12.48 6.88 15.76
CA MET A 1 11.94 6.19 16.96
C MET A 1 10.46 5.87 16.77
N LEU A 2 9.66 6.89 16.44
CA LEU A 2 8.21 6.77 16.26
C LEU A 2 7.77 5.70 15.24
N GLU A 3 8.50 5.53 14.13
CA GLU A 3 8.18 4.47 13.15
C GLU A 3 8.34 3.03 13.66
N ALA A 4 9.20 2.77 14.66
CA ALA A 4 9.29 1.40 15.22
C ALA A 4 8.18 1.10 16.22
N ILE A 5 7.47 2.12 16.72
CA ILE A 5 6.37 1.91 17.66
C ILE A 5 5.26 1.06 17.00
N ARG A 6 5.12 1.11 15.67
CA ARG A 6 4.21 0.22 14.92
C ARG A 6 4.47 -1.27 15.12
N HIS A 7 5.67 -1.65 15.57
CA HIS A 7 6.08 -3.04 15.77
C HIS A 7 6.10 -3.44 17.25
N ILE A 8 5.66 -2.57 18.16
CA ILE A 8 5.79 -2.81 19.60
C ILE A 8 5.00 -4.03 20.09
N GLU A 9 3.89 -4.33 19.43
CA GLU A 9 3.02 -5.47 19.73
C GLU A 9 3.49 -6.76 19.04
N ARG A 10 4.54 -6.71 18.21
CA ARG A 10 5.13 -7.91 17.58
C ARG A 10 6.07 -8.62 18.56
N HIS A 11 6.11 -9.95 18.47
CA HIS A 11 7.05 -10.80 19.20
C HIS A 11 8.49 -10.43 18.79
N PRO A 12 9.39 -10.17 19.74
CA PRO A 12 10.71 -9.67 19.42
C PRO A 12 11.60 -10.77 18.81
N ALA A 13 12.51 -10.36 17.93
CA ALA A 13 13.52 -11.22 17.31
C ALA A 13 14.45 -11.90 18.34
N THR A 14 14.58 -11.31 19.54
CA THR A 14 15.33 -11.89 20.67
C THR A 14 14.66 -13.13 21.25
N ASP A 15 13.33 -13.24 21.17
CA ASP A 15 12.58 -14.43 21.60
C ASP A 15 12.62 -15.53 20.53
N THR A 16 12.55 -15.13 19.27
CA THR A 16 12.45 -16.07 18.13
C THR A 16 13.80 -16.43 17.51
N LYS A 17 14.91 -15.84 18.01
CA LYS A 17 16.28 -15.91 17.44
C LYS A 17 16.36 -15.66 15.93
N ARG A 18 15.35 -15.02 15.34
CA ARG A 18 15.22 -14.76 13.90
C ARG A 18 14.96 -13.28 13.66
N GLY A 19 15.76 -12.68 12.79
CA GLY A 19 15.61 -11.29 12.32
C GLY A 19 16.67 -10.32 12.85
N ARG A 20 16.57 -9.07 12.40
CA ARG A 20 17.50 -8.00 12.79
C ARG A 20 17.18 -7.54 14.22
N PRO A 21 18.18 -7.39 15.10
CA PRO A 21 17.95 -6.86 16.44
C PRO A 21 17.32 -5.46 16.37
N PRO A 22 16.39 -5.12 17.28
CA PRO A 22 15.72 -3.83 17.27
C PRO A 22 16.72 -2.70 17.53
N ARG A 23 16.58 -1.59 16.80
CA ARG A 23 17.47 -0.42 16.91
C ARG A 23 17.30 0.34 18.24
N TRP A 24 16.16 0.19 18.91
CA TRP A 24 15.81 0.88 20.15
C TRP A 24 15.45 -0.12 21.24
N LYS A 25 15.73 0.23 22.49
CA LYS A 25 15.34 -0.59 23.65
C LYS A 25 13.83 -0.69 23.73
N ARG A 26 13.33 -1.84 24.19
CA ARG A 26 11.89 -2.10 24.23
C ARG A 26 11.20 -1.26 25.31
N GLU A 27 11.88 -0.98 26.43
CA GLU A 27 11.34 -0.11 27.48
C GLU A 27 11.08 1.31 26.93
N ASP A 28 12.04 1.88 26.21
CA ASP A 28 11.92 3.21 25.61
C ASP A 28 10.75 3.26 24.61
N LEU A 29 10.58 2.19 23.80
CA LEU A 29 9.45 2.08 22.88
C LEU A 29 8.11 2.00 23.62
N HIS A 30 8.04 1.28 24.73
CA HIS A 30 6.82 1.17 25.55
C HIS A 30 6.46 2.49 26.22
N GLN A 31 7.45 3.23 26.71
CA GLN A 31 7.24 4.55 27.30
C GLN A 31 6.67 5.52 26.27
N VAL A 32 7.28 5.64 25.08
CA VAL A 32 6.78 6.53 24.03
C VAL A 32 5.41 6.06 23.51
N ALA A 33 5.19 4.76 23.38
CA ALA A 33 3.87 4.23 23.02
C ALA A 33 2.80 4.59 24.05
N SER A 34 3.09 4.50 25.35
CA SER A 34 2.16 4.89 26.41
C SER A 34 1.73 6.35 26.27
N HIS A 35 2.71 7.26 26.12
CA HIS A 35 2.43 8.68 25.94
C HIS A 35 1.62 8.96 24.67
N LEU A 36 1.95 8.30 23.56
CA LEU A 36 1.17 8.43 22.32
C LEU A 36 -0.25 7.89 22.45
N ARG A 37 -0.49 6.78 23.17
CA ARG A 37 -1.86 6.28 23.41
C ARG A 37 -2.67 7.31 24.18
N ALA A 38 -2.10 7.90 25.23
CA ALA A 38 -2.78 8.93 26.01
C ALA A 38 -3.14 10.16 25.16
N LEU A 39 -2.21 10.63 24.32
CA LEU A 39 -2.46 11.74 23.40
C LEU A 39 -3.53 11.41 22.36
N LEU A 40 -3.42 10.26 21.68
CA LEU A 40 -4.40 9.85 20.67
C LEU A 40 -5.78 9.62 21.29
N GLN A 41 -5.85 9.08 22.51
CA GLN A 41 -7.11 8.94 23.22
C GLN A 41 -7.75 10.30 23.51
N ARG A 42 -6.96 11.29 23.93
CA ARG A 42 -7.44 12.65 24.22
C ARG A 42 -7.90 13.38 22.97
N GLU A 43 -7.10 13.37 21.91
CA GLU A 43 -7.33 14.19 20.71
C GLU A 43 -8.29 13.53 19.71
N THR A 44 -8.32 12.19 19.67
CA THR A 44 -9.09 11.45 18.65
C THR A 44 -10.21 10.59 19.24
N ALA A 45 -10.41 10.64 20.56
CA ALA A 45 -11.36 9.78 21.29
C ALA A 45 -11.14 8.28 21.00
N GLY A 46 -9.90 7.87 20.73
CA GLY A 46 -9.54 6.49 20.39
C GLY A 46 -9.86 6.06 18.96
N ARG A 47 -10.32 6.97 18.09
CA ARG A 47 -10.60 6.64 16.67
C ARG A 47 -9.34 6.30 15.87
N VAL A 48 -8.18 6.80 16.29
CA VAL A 48 -6.90 6.54 15.63
C VAL A 48 -6.03 5.67 16.53
N SER A 49 -5.74 4.45 16.08
CA SER A 49 -4.78 3.56 16.75
C SER A 49 -3.34 4.07 16.60
N ILE A 50 -2.45 3.66 17.51
CA ILE A 50 -1.01 3.95 17.37
C ILE A 50 -0.44 3.42 16.05
N ILE A 51 -0.86 2.24 15.62
CA ILE A 51 -0.36 1.62 14.39
C ILE A 51 -0.78 2.47 13.18
N SER A 52 -2.05 2.89 13.15
CA SER A 52 -2.59 3.77 12.11
C SER A 52 -1.88 5.13 12.13
N PHE A 53 -1.73 5.73 13.31
CA PHE A 53 -1.01 6.99 13.49
C PHE A 53 0.42 6.91 12.97
N ALA A 54 1.18 5.91 13.41
CA ALA A 54 2.57 5.74 13.04
C ALA A 54 2.75 5.41 11.54
N SER A 55 1.79 4.70 10.95
CA SER A 55 1.89 4.25 9.55
C SER A 55 1.37 5.27 8.54
N GLN A 56 0.35 6.06 8.90
CA GLN A 56 -0.36 6.93 7.95
C GLN A 56 -0.18 8.43 8.27
N TYR A 57 -0.24 8.81 9.54
CA TYR A 57 -0.27 10.23 9.93
C TYR A 57 1.13 10.81 10.18
N LEU A 58 2.07 10.04 10.73
CA LEU A 58 3.46 10.50 10.86
C LEU A 58 4.11 10.79 9.51
N ARG A 59 3.71 10.04 8.47
CA ARG A 59 4.20 10.24 7.11
C ARG A 59 3.80 11.58 6.52
N LEU A 60 2.75 12.23 7.03
CA LEU A 60 2.35 13.58 6.64
C LEU A 60 3.51 14.58 6.80
N LEU A 61 4.31 14.42 7.85
CA LEU A 61 5.46 15.29 8.14
C LEU A 61 6.58 15.21 7.09
N SER A 62 6.57 14.17 6.25
CA SER A 62 7.54 13.95 5.17
C SER A 62 6.97 14.21 3.78
N LEU A 63 5.69 14.60 3.67
CA LEU A 63 5.09 14.86 2.36
C LEU A 63 5.61 16.18 1.77
N PRO A 64 5.73 16.28 0.44
CA PRO A 64 6.01 17.55 -0.23
C PRO A 64 4.95 18.60 0.08
N SER A 65 5.36 19.87 0.18
CA SER A 65 4.46 20.98 0.54
C SER A 65 3.30 21.18 -0.44
N ASP A 66 3.50 20.88 -1.73
CA ASP A 66 2.45 20.90 -2.75
C ASP A 66 1.40 19.80 -2.55
N VAL A 67 1.81 18.63 -2.05
CA VAL A 67 0.88 17.53 -1.73
C VAL A 67 0.09 17.84 -0.46
N LEU A 68 0.74 18.42 0.56
CA LEU A 68 0.06 18.89 1.77
C LEU A 68 -0.99 19.96 1.45
N ALA A 69 -0.66 20.93 0.59
CA ALA A 69 -1.60 21.97 0.18
C ALA A 69 -2.83 21.39 -0.55
N ALA A 70 -2.65 20.34 -1.36
CA ALA A 70 -3.77 19.66 -2.02
C ALA A 70 -4.65 18.87 -1.02
N LEU A 71 -4.01 18.22 -0.04
CA LEU A 71 -4.71 17.51 1.03
C LEU A 71 -5.53 18.46 1.92
N GLU A 72 -4.97 19.62 2.29
CA GLU A 72 -5.67 20.64 3.09
C GLU A 72 -6.90 21.22 2.38
N LYS A 73 -6.85 21.32 1.05
CA LYS A 73 -7.98 21.76 0.21
C LYS A 73 -9.05 20.69 0.00
N ASN A 74 -8.80 19.46 0.44
CA ASN A 74 -9.61 18.28 0.12
C ASN A 74 -9.67 17.98 -1.40
N ASP A 75 -8.66 18.39 -2.16
CA ASP A 75 -8.53 18.02 -3.59
C ASP A 75 -8.17 16.53 -3.74
N ILE A 76 -7.57 15.96 -2.70
CA ILE A 76 -7.16 14.55 -2.58
C ILE A 76 -7.39 14.05 -1.15
N ASN A 77 -7.54 12.74 -1.00
CA ASN A 77 -7.57 12.08 0.30
C ASN A 77 -6.16 11.68 0.79
N LEU A 78 -6.08 11.20 2.04
CA LEU A 78 -4.81 10.80 2.67
C LEU A 78 -4.06 9.71 1.90
N MET A 79 -4.76 8.75 1.30
CA MET A 79 -4.13 7.66 0.57
C MET A 79 -3.56 8.14 -0.76
N GLU A 80 -4.29 9.00 -1.46
CA GLU A 80 -3.84 9.67 -2.69
C GLU A 80 -2.63 10.56 -2.44
N ALA A 81 -2.61 11.28 -1.31
CA ALA A 81 -1.45 12.06 -0.89
C ALA A 81 -0.20 11.18 -0.69
N HIS A 82 -0.35 9.99 -0.09
CA HIS A 82 0.76 9.04 0.04
C HIS A 82 1.24 8.54 -1.32
N GLU A 83 0.35 8.26 -2.26
CA GLU A 83 0.73 7.83 -3.61
C GLU A 83 1.46 8.95 -4.36
N LEU A 84 0.93 10.18 -4.36
CA LEU A 84 1.57 11.33 -5.00
C LEU A 84 2.95 11.65 -4.42
N ALA A 85 3.14 11.52 -3.11
CA ALA A 85 4.42 11.78 -2.46
C ALA A 85 5.52 10.78 -2.83
N ARG A 86 5.18 9.66 -3.47
CA ARG A 86 6.18 8.73 -4.03
C ARG A 86 6.90 9.32 -5.23
N LEU A 87 6.32 10.31 -5.89
CA LEU A 87 6.92 11.01 -7.03
C LEU A 87 7.96 12.03 -6.54
N THR A 88 9.08 11.52 -6.03
CA THR A 88 10.22 12.34 -5.58
C THR A 88 11.25 12.51 -6.70
N ALA A 89 12.07 13.56 -6.61
CA ALA A 89 13.17 13.83 -7.53
C ALA A 89 14.09 12.62 -7.71
N GLU A 90 14.49 12.00 -6.61
CA GLU A 90 15.34 10.80 -6.58
C GLU A 90 14.70 9.62 -7.33
N ARG A 91 13.39 9.39 -7.11
CA ARG A 91 12.68 8.25 -7.69
C ARG A 91 12.36 8.45 -9.17
N LEU A 92 12.20 9.69 -9.60
CA LEU A 92 11.98 10.06 -10.99
C LEU A 92 13.29 10.36 -11.73
N SER A 93 14.44 10.30 -11.06
CA SER A 93 15.75 10.69 -11.61
C SER A 93 15.73 12.07 -12.28
N CYS A 94 15.07 13.04 -11.66
CA CYS A 94 14.88 14.40 -12.19
C CYS A 94 15.11 15.47 -11.12
N GLU A 95 15.08 16.74 -11.53
CA GLU A 95 15.22 17.87 -10.60
C GLU A 95 13.98 18.04 -9.70
N PRO A 96 14.13 18.59 -8.48
CA PRO A 96 13.00 18.79 -7.55
C PRO A 96 11.84 19.61 -8.13
N GLY A 97 12.14 20.60 -8.98
CA GLY A 97 11.14 21.41 -9.67
C GLY A 97 10.33 20.61 -10.69
N GLU A 98 10.97 19.64 -11.36
CA GLU A 98 10.30 18.77 -12.32
C GLU A 98 9.42 17.74 -11.63
N ALA A 99 9.88 17.12 -10.54
CA ALA A 99 9.05 16.23 -9.73
C ALA A 99 7.78 16.94 -9.23
N LYS A 100 7.89 18.21 -8.82
CA LYS A 100 6.74 19.05 -8.45
C LYS A 100 5.81 19.29 -9.64
N ARG A 101 6.34 19.55 -10.83
CA ARG A 101 5.55 19.74 -12.06
C ARG A 101 4.76 18.47 -12.40
N VAL A 102 5.41 17.31 -12.33
CA VAL A 102 4.78 16.00 -12.59
C VAL A 102 3.65 15.74 -11.58
N ARG A 103 3.88 15.97 -10.29
CA ARG A 103 2.81 15.85 -9.27
C ARG A 103 1.64 16.79 -9.55
N ALA A 104 1.91 18.04 -9.89
CA ALA A 104 0.87 19.01 -10.21
C ALA A 104 0.06 18.62 -11.46
N GLU A 105 0.71 18.08 -12.49
CA GLU A 105 0.03 17.59 -13.69
C GLU A 105 -0.87 16.40 -13.40
N LEU A 106 -0.36 15.41 -12.65
CA LEU A 106 -1.14 14.24 -12.25
C LEU A 106 -2.34 14.63 -11.38
N LEU A 107 -2.14 15.55 -10.43
CA LEU A 107 -3.21 16.08 -9.59
C LEU A 107 -4.29 16.79 -10.41
N ARG A 108 -3.89 17.66 -11.35
CA ARG A 108 -4.85 18.34 -12.25
C ARG A 108 -5.66 17.33 -13.04
N SER A 109 -5.02 16.34 -13.66
CA SER A 109 -5.72 15.29 -14.39
C SER A 109 -6.70 14.53 -13.50
N HIS A 110 -6.28 14.16 -12.29
CA HIS A 110 -7.12 13.45 -11.32
C HIS A 110 -8.36 14.27 -10.93
N THR A 111 -8.19 15.55 -10.57
CA THR A 111 -9.31 16.44 -10.21
C THR A 111 -10.25 16.70 -11.38
N SER A 112 -9.74 16.89 -12.60
CA SER A 112 -10.57 17.15 -13.79
C SER A 112 -11.43 15.96 -14.21
N LEU A 113 -10.96 14.73 -13.95
CA LEU A 113 -11.61 13.50 -14.37
C LEU A 113 -12.40 12.84 -13.25
N ALA A 114 -12.47 13.45 -12.05
CA ALA A 114 -12.96 12.81 -10.83
C ALA A 114 -12.37 11.40 -10.66
N GLY A 115 -11.05 11.30 -10.84
CA GLY A 115 -10.36 10.01 -10.91
C GLY A 115 -10.52 9.21 -9.62
N SER A 116 -10.53 7.88 -9.72
CA SER A 116 -10.49 7.03 -8.53
C SER A 116 -9.08 6.96 -7.93
N GLN A 117 -8.98 6.63 -6.64
CA GLN A 117 -7.71 6.32 -5.98
C GLN A 117 -6.91 5.24 -6.73
N ASN A 118 -7.57 4.22 -7.28
CA ASN A 118 -6.91 3.17 -8.05
C ASN A 118 -6.25 3.71 -9.32
N THR A 119 -6.93 4.63 -10.01
CA THR A 119 -6.39 5.30 -11.20
C THR A 119 -5.13 6.09 -10.87
N MET A 120 -5.12 6.83 -9.76
CA MET A 120 -3.93 7.55 -9.30
C MET A 120 -2.79 6.57 -8.97
N ARG A 121 -3.08 5.49 -8.24
CA ARG A 121 -2.08 4.47 -7.88
C ARG A 121 -1.44 3.85 -9.12
N THR A 122 -2.24 3.47 -10.11
CA THR A 122 -1.74 2.89 -11.36
C THR A 122 -0.83 3.86 -12.10
N ARG A 123 -1.27 5.12 -12.23
CA ARG A 123 -0.50 6.15 -12.94
C ARG A 123 0.80 6.53 -12.25
N VAL A 124 0.82 6.54 -10.91
CA VAL A 124 2.05 6.69 -10.12
C VAL A 124 3.00 5.51 -10.37
N LYS A 125 2.50 4.28 -10.43
CA LYS A 125 3.33 3.10 -10.74
C LYS A 125 3.93 3.17 -12.15
N GLU A 126 3.12 3.58 -13.13
CA GLU A 126 3.57 3.83 -14.52
C GLU A 126 4.72 4.84 -14.56
N LEU A 127 4.54 6.00 -13.93
CA LEU A 127 5.57 7.06 -13.87
C LEU A 127 6.85 6.60 -13.16
N LEU A 128 6.74 5.69 -12.20
CA LEU A 128 7.88 5.15 -11.47
C LEU A 128 8.50 3.91 -12.15
N GLY A 129 7.96 3.46 -13.29
CA GLY A 129 8.42 2.25 -13.97
C GLY A 129 8.18 0.96 -13.16
N GLU A 130 7.25 0.98 -12.20
CA GLU A 130 6.90 -0.18 -11.36
C GLU A 130 5.79 -1.05 -11.98
N VAL A 131 5.42 -0.78 -13.22
CA VAL A 131 4.50 -1.63 -13.96
C VAL A 131 5.26 -2.91 -14.28
N VAL A 132 5.02 -3.92 -13.46
CA VAL A 132 5.29 -5.30 -13.85
C VAL A 132 4.33 -5.58 -14.99
N GLU A 133 4.84 -5.63 -16.22
CA GLU A 133 4.13 -6.30 -17.29
C GLU A 133 3.90 -7.73 -16.84
N VAL A 134 2.67 -8.03 -16.40
CA VAL A 134 2.26 -9.41 -16.19
C VAL A 134 2.10 -9.98 -17.60
N THR A 135 3.20 -10.50 -18.15
CA THR A 135 3.14 -11.25 -19.39
C THR A 135 2.21 -12.44 -19.18
N THR A 136 1.46 -12.82 -20.21
CA THR A 136 0.57 -13.99 -20.22
C THR A 136 1.29 -15.25 -19.72
N GLU A 137 2.59 -15.35 -19.98
CA GLU A 137 3.49 -16.40 -19.52
C GLU A 137 3.72 -16.42 -17.99
N GLY A 138 3.79 -15.23 -17.36
CA GLY A 138 3.89 -15.12 -15.90
C GLY A 138 2.61 -15.55 -15.19
N MET A 139 1.44 -15.29 -15.80
CA MET A 139 0.16 -15.77 -15.29
C MET A 139 0.01 -17.29 -15.39
N THR A 140 0.41 -17.91 -16.51
CA THR A 140 0.40 -19.39 -16.63
C THR A 140 1.37 -20.04 -15.65
N ALA A 141 2.55 -19.47 -15.42
CA ALA A 141 3.51 -19.99 -14.43
C ALA A 141 2.98 -19.89 -12.99
N VAL A 142 2.27 -18.81 -12.64
CA VAL A 142 1.63 -18.67 -11.33
C VAL A 142 0.47 -19.67 -11.17
N VAL A 143 -0.35 -19.86 -12.21
CA VAL A 143 -1.44 -20.84 -12.20
C VAL A 143 -0.91 -22.26 -12.06
N GLN A 144 0.14 -22.63 -12.80
CA GLN A 144 0.79 -23.95 -12.67
C GLN A 144 1.35 -24.15 -11.25
N LYS A 145 2.01 -23.13 -10.69
CA LYS A 145 2.58 -23.23 -9.35
C LYS A 145 1.51 -23.29 -8.25
N VAL A 146 0.36 -22.65 -8.46
CA VAL A 146 -0.80 -22.77 -7.57
C VAL A 146 -1.45 -24.16 -7.70
N ASP A 147 -1.58 -24.69 -8.92
CA ASP A 147 -2.08 -26.06 -9.15
C ASP A 147 -1.12 -27.13 -8.55
N GLU A 148 0.20 -26.95 -8.62
CA GLU A 148 1.20 -27.84 -8.01
C GLU A 148 1.20 -27.81 -6.47
N LEU A 149 0.94 -26.65 -5.86
CA LEU A 149 0.90 -26.50 -4.40
C LEU A 149 -0.44 -26.97 -3.79
N LEU A 150 -1.40 -27.32 -4.63
CA LEU A 150 -2.73 -27.76 -4.26
C LEU A 150 -2.94 -29.24 -4.63
N GLU A 151 -2.08 -30.13 -4.13
CA GLU A 151 -2.45 -31.55 -3.99
C GLU A 151 -3.60 -31.64 -2.97
N ILE A 152 -4.83 -31.65 -3.46
CA ILE A 152 -6.06 -31.55 -2.65
C ILE A 152 -6.67 -32.94 -2.38
N ASP A 153 -7.07 -33.14 -1.13
CA ASP A 153 -7.85 -34.28 -0.66
C ASP A 153 -9.24 -34.32 -1.37
N PRO A 154 -9.58 -35.40 -2.10
CA PRO A 154 -10.82 -35.52 -2.88
C PRO A 154 -12.11 -35.48 -2.04
N SER A 155 -12.01 -35.42 -0.72
CA SER A 155 -13.17 -35.32 0.18
C SER A 155 -13.49 -33.91 0.68
N ASP A 156 -12.69 -32.87 0.33
CA ASP A 156 -12.97 -31.48 0.73
C ASP A 156 -14.02 -30.82 -0.19
N LYS A 157 -15.19 -30.48 0.37
CA LYS A 157 -16.31 -29.82 -0.32
C LYS A 157 -15.96 -28.42 -0.85
N ARG A 158 -14.86 -27.80 -0.40
CA ARG A 158 -14.36 -26.52 -0.94
C ARG A 158 -13.79 -26.66 -2.36
N HIS A 159 -13.43 -27.87 -2.77
CA HIS A 159 -12.96 -28.20 -4.12
C HIS A 159 -14.03 -27.93 -5.19
N LEU A 160 -15.31 -28.21 -4.90
CA LEU A 160 -16.42 -27.98 -5.85
C LEU A 160 -16.63 -26.48 -6.15
N PHE A 161 -16.46 -25.63 -5.14
CA PHE A 161 -16.55 -24.18 -5.33
C PHE A 161 -15.37 -23.64 -6.15
N TYR A 162 -14.16 -24.18 -5.93
CA TYR A 162 -12.97 -23.80 -6.68
C TYR A 162 -13.04 -24.24 -8.15
N GLU A 163 -13.49 -25.46 -8.42
CA GLU A 163 -13.71 -25.96 -9.78
C GLU A 163 -14.72 -25.11 -10.56
N GLU A 164 -15.81 -24.67 -9.91
CA GLU A 164 -16.78 -23.77 -10.56
C GLU A 164 -16.21 -22.37 -10.80
N MET A 165 -15.40 -21.82 -9.89
CA MET A 165 -14.69 -20.56 -10.13
C MET A 165 -13.68 -20.68 -11.27
N LYS A 166 -13.00 -21.83 -11.38
CA LYS A 166 -12.03 -22.12 -12.45
C LYS A 166 -12.74 -22.24 -13.80
N ARG A 167 -13.90 -22.92 -13.86
CA ARG A 167 -14.77 -22.98 -15.05
C ARG A 167 -15.28 -21.60 -15.46
N LEU A 168 -15.74 -20.78 -14.51
CA LEU A 168 -16.21 -19.42 -14.80
C LEU A 168 -15.09 -18.56 -15.39
N PHE A 169 -13.89 -18.65 -14.82
CA PHE A 169 -12.72 -17.93 -15.30
C PHE A 169 -12.32 -18.31 -16.72
N PHE A 170 -12.35 -19.61 -17.07
CA PHE A 170 -12.07 -20.06 -18.43
C PHE A 170 -13.18 -19.69 -19.43
N ALA A 171 -14.45 -19.81 -19.04
CA ALA A 171 -15.58 -19.38 -19.86
C ALA A 171 -15.52 -17.87 -20.17
N MET A 172 -15.14 -17.04 -19.19
CA MET A 172 -14.94 -15.61 -19.40
C MET A 172 -13.75 -15.28 -20.33
N ARG A 173 -12.80 -16.21 -20.49
CA ARG A 173 -11.66 -16.05 -21.43
C ARG A 173 -12.01 -16.40 -22.87
N GLU A 174 -13.06 -17.20 -23.09
CA GLU A 174 -13.54 -17.58 -24.42
C GLU A 174 -14.48 -16.53 -25.03
N ILE A 175 -15.04 -15.64 -24.21
CA ILE A 175 -15.82 -14.49 -24.69
C ILE A 175 -14.84 -13.44 -25.24
N GLN A 176 -14.52 -13.54 -26.54
CA GLN A 176 -14.02 -12.39 -27.28
C GLN A 176 -15.18 -11.41 -27.50
N PRO A 177 -14.94 -10.09 -27.48
CA PRO A 177 -15.95 -9.13 -27.89
C PRO A 177 -16.28 -9.37 -29.36
N ASP A 178 -17.54 -9.67 -29.67
CA ASP A 178 -18.04 -9.68 -31.05
C ASP A 178 -17.89 -8.25 -31.63
N ASP A 179 -17.46 -8.17 -32.90
CA ASP A 179 -17.32 -6.93 -33.70
C ASP A 179 -18.57 -6.03 -33.67
#